data_AF-A0A956Z529-F1
#
_entry.id   AF-A0A956Z529-F1
#
_cell.length_a   1.000
_cell.length_b   1.000
_cell.length_c   1.000
_cell.angle_alpha   90.00
_cell.angle_beta   90.00
_cell.angle_gamma   90.00
#
_symmetry.space_group_name_H-M   'P 1'
#
loop_
_entity.id
_entity.type
_entity.pdbx_description
1 polymer ?
#
loop_
_entity_poly.entity_id
_entity_poly.type
_entity_poly.pdbx_seq_one_letter_code
_entity_poly.pdbx_strand_id
1 'polypeptide(L)'
;GLNSESMTHSASWLLLDTGRRLERAQLIVAFLRATMALRQPAEIEPLLLEMVLKTTDTIITYRRRYRSQIQPATVLDLLLLDEQNPRALGYQLAKLQGHLVALPRDPDPYQRSEEERLLLQAFTRLRLSNTTALAQPLNQFALRHTLDELMAEFTLLLNQVSDVLTRTYFTHAQTPQQLLGRNVGHVV
;
A
#
# COMPACT_ATOMS: atom_id res chain seq x y z
N GLY A 1 6.40 33.64 3.77
CA GLY A 1 7.74 33.43 4.35
C GLY A 1 7.79 32.08 5.03
N LEU A 2 7.53 32.04 6.34
CA LEU A 2 7.70 30.82 7.15
C LEU A 2 6.61 29.74 6.93
N ASN A 3 5.36 30.16 6.71
CA ASN A 3 4.24 29.21 6.53
C ASN A 3 4.27 28.50 5.16
N SER A 4 4.66 29.21 4.09
CA SER A 4 4.80 28.61 2.76
C SER A 4 5.96 27.62 2.69
N GLU A 5 7.09 27.94 3.33
CA GLU A 5 8.27 27.08 3.37
C GLU A 5 8.05 25.83 4.23
N SER A 6 7.39 25.98 5.39
CA SER A 6 6.99 24.86 6.25
C SER A 6 5.95 23.94 5.58
N MET A 7 5.00 24.53 4.85
CA MET A 7 3.97 23.78 4.13
C MET A 7 4.55 23.01 2.93
N THR A 8 5.48 23.61 2.18
CA THR A 8 6.22 22.95 1.08
C THR A 8 7.06 21.79 1.61
N HIS A 9 7.72 21.94 2.76
CA HIS A 9 8.45 20.84 3.40
C HIS A 9 7.52 19.72 3.87
N SER A 10 6.36 20.06 4.43
CA SER A 10 5.35 19.06 4.85
C SER A 10 4.76 18.30 3.66
N ALA A 11 4.48 18.97 2.54
CA ALA A 11 3.98 18.35 1.32
C ALA A 11 5.01 17.44 0.65
N SER A 12 6.28 17.88 0.60
CA SER A 12 7.38 17.08 0.07
C SER A 12 7.60 15.81 0.90
N TRP A 13 7.48 15.92 2.23
CA TRP A 13 7.56 14.78 3.13
C TRP A 13 6.37 13.82 2.93
N LEU A 14 5.14 14.34 2.82
CA LEU A 14 3.94 13.54 2.58
C LEU A 14 4.03 12.77 1.27
N LEU A 15 4.52 13.41 0.20
CA LEU A 15 4.70 12.76 -1.11
C LEU A 15 5.76 11.64 -1.03
N LEU A 16 6.88 11.89 -0.36
CA LEU A 16 7.92 10.87 -0.14
C LEU A 16 7.42 9.68 0.69
N ASP A 17 6.72 9.94 1.80
CA ASP A 17 6.18 8.87 2.64
C ASP A 17 5.04 8.12 1.93
N THR A 18 4.29 8.79 1.05
CA THR A 18 3.31 8.14 0.16
C THR A 18 3.99 7.16 -0.79
N GLY A 19 5.05 7.58 -1.49
CA GLY A 19 5.83 6.69 -2.36
C GLY A 19 6.37 5.47 -1.61
N ARG A 20 7.00 5.67 -0.45
CA ARG A 20 7.53 4.57 0.38
C ARG A 20 6.47 3.57 0.81
N ARG A 21 5.27 4.05 1.16
CA ARG A 21 4.17 3.18 1.59
C ARG A 21 3.58 2.40 0.41
N LEU A 22 3.53 3.01 -0.76
CA LEU A 22 3.08 2.35 -1.98
C LEU A 22 4.04 1.22 -2.38
N GLU A 23 5.34 1.50 -2.40
CA GLU A 23 6.38 0.48 -2.65
C GLU A 23 6.30 -0.66 -1.62
N ARG A 24 6.13 -0.35 -0.34
CA ARG A 24 5.95 -1.35 0.71
C ARG A 24 4.69 -2.19 0.48
N ALA A 25 3.57 -1.58 0.10
CA ALA A 25 2.34 -2.29 -0.21
C ALA A 25 2.55 -3.26 -1.39
N GLN A 26 3.19 -2.80 -2.46
CA GLN A 26 3.52 -3.64 -3.62
C GLN A 26 4.45 -4.81 -3.23
N LEU A 27 5.46 -4.56 -2.40
CA LEU A 27 6.37 -5.61 -1.93
C LEU A 27 5.63 -6.65 -1.08
N ILE A 28 4.74 -6.23 -0.17
CA ILE A 28 3.92 -7.14 0.64
C ILE A 28 3.06 -8.01 -0.27
N VAL A 29 2.38 -7.42 -1.25
CA VAL A 29 1.53 -8.14 -2.21
C VAL A 29 2.33 -9.17 -3.01
N ALA A 30 3.47 -8.77 -3.57
CA ALA A 30 4.35 -9.66 -4.33
C ALA A 30 4.89 -10.80 -3.45
N PHE A 31 5.33 -10.48 -2.23
CA PHE A 31 5.87 -11.46 -1.28
C PHE A 31 4.82 -12.49 -0.86
N LEU A 32 3.62 -12.05 -0.49
CA LEU A 32 2.53 -12.95 -0.10
C LEU A 32 2.08 -13.81 -1.27
N ARG A 33 2.00 -13.26 -2.48
CA ARG A 33 1.70 -14.06 -3.68
C ARG A 33 2.75 -15.14 -3.91
N ALA A 34 4.04 -14.77 -3.88
CA ALA A 34 5.13 -15.68 -4.16
C ALA A 34 5.28 -16.80 -3.11
N THR A 35 4.96 -16.51 -1.85
CA THR A 35 5.18 -17.45 -0.73
C THR A 35 3.93 -18.19 -0.30
N MET A 36 2.74 -17.62 -0.47
CA MET A 36 1.52 -18.17 0.10
C MET A 36 0.49 -18.60 -0.96
N ALA A 37 0.63 -18.26 -2.23
CA ALA A 37 -0.35 -18.68 -3.25
C ALA A 37 -0.34 -20.21 -3.47
N LEU A 38 0.82 -20.86 -3.41
CA LEU A 38 0.93 -22.31 -3.54
C LEU A 38 1.06 -22.97 -2.17
N ARG A 39 0.12 -23.86 -1.85
CA ARG A 39 0.21 -24.73 -0.67
C ARG A 39 1.36 -25.73 -0.84
N GLN A 40 2.17 -25.85 0.19
CA GLN A 40 3.23 -26.83 0.33
C GLN A 40 2.72 -28.12 0.98
N PRO A 41 3.51 -29.21 0.89
CA PRO A 41 3.29 -30.43 1.68
C PRO A 41 3.11 -30.12 3.17
N ALA A 42 2.35 -30.94 3.87
CA ALA A 42 1.93 -30.68 5.26
C ALA A 42 3.12 -30.57 6.23
N GLU A 43 4.23 -31.20 5.90
CA GLU A 43 5.48 -31.20 6.67
C GLU A 43 6.27 -29.88 6.50
N ILE A 44 6.08 -29.20 5.36
CA ILE A 44 6.84 -27.99 4.97
C ILE A 44 6.02 -26.72 5.25
N GLU A 45 4.70 -26.78 5.07
CA GLU A 45 3.82 -25.61 5.20
C GLU A 45 4.01 -24.84 6.52
N PRO A 46 4.07 -25.47 7.71
CA PRO A 46 4.27 -24.73 8.95
C PRO A 46 5.63 -24.02 9.02
N LEU A 47 6.69 -24.62 8.46
CA LEU A 47 8.03 -24.02 8.39
C LEU A 47 8.04 -22.81 7.47
N LEU A 48 7.38 -22.90 6.32
CA LEU A 48 7.22 -21.78 5.39
C LEU A 48 6.44 -20.64 6.03
N LEU A 49 5.32 -20.93 6.70
CA LEU A 49 4.53 -19.91 7.38
C LEU A 49 5.32 -19.24 8.52
N GLU A 50 6.09 -20.01 9.29
CA GLU A 50 6.99 -19.43 10.31
C GLU A 50 8.05 -18.54 9.66
N MET A 51 8.60 -18.93 8.52
CA MET A 51 9.57 -18.13 7.77
C MET A 51 8.95 -16.83 7.26
N VAL A 52 7.74 -16.86 6.70
CA VAL A 52 6.97 -15.68 6.31
C VAL A 52 6.80 -14.71 7.48
N LEU A 53 6.43 -15.21 8.65
CA LEU A 53 6.29 -14.40 9.87
C LEU A 53 7.62 -13.82 10.37
N LYS A 54 8.73 -14.56 10.22
CA LYS A 54 10.08 -14.07 10.58
C LYS A 54 10.56 -13.01 9.60
N THR A 55 10.45 -13.24 8.29
CA THR A 55 10.86 -12.29 7.24
C THR A 55 10.09 -10.96 7.32
N THR A 56 8.85 -11.01 7.80
CA THR A 56 8.04 -9.81 8.00
C THR A 56 8.22 -9.17 9.38
N ASP A 57 9.07 -9.70 10.26
CA ASP A 57 9.22 -9.29 11.67
C ASP A 57 7.92 -9.35 12.50
N THR A 58 6.98 -10.23 12.14
CA THR A 58 5.66 -10.32 12.78
C THR A 58 5.49 -11.55 13.68
N ILE A 59 6.50 -12.43 13.79
CA ILE A 59 6.40 -13.67 14.58
C ILE A 59 6.09 -13.45 16.07
N ILE A 60 6.63 -12.40 16.70
CA ILE A 60 6.34 -12.09 18.11
C ILE A 60 4.88 -11.64 18.27
N THR A 61 4.41 -10.76 17.40
CA THR A 61 3.02 -10.30 17.35
C THR A 61 2.07 -11.48 17.11
N TYR A 62 2.44 -12.37 16.19
CA TYR A 62 1.68 -13.59 15.90
C TYR A 62 1.55 -14.46 17.15
N ARG A 63 2.66 -14.83 17.81
CA ARG A 63 2.63 -15.70 19.00
C ARG A 63 1.90 -15.08 20.18
N ARG A 64 1.89 -13.74 20.29
CA ARG A 64 1.11 -13.03 21.32
C ARG A 64 -0.39 -13.09 21.06
N ARG A 65 -0.81 -12.96 19.80
CA ARG A 65 -2.22 -12.92 19.39
C ARG A 65 -2.83 -14.32 19.24
N TYR A 66 -2.09 -15.22 18.59
CA TYR A 66 -2.52 -16.57 18.29
C TYR A 66 -1.71 -17.56 19.14
N ARG A 67 -2.40 -18.28 20.03
CA ARG A 67 -1.80 -19.29 20.92
C ARG A 67 -1.81 -20.71 20.34
N SER A 68 -2.33 -20.88 19.13
CA SER A 68 -2.45 -22.14 18.41
C SER A 68 -1.29 -22.36 17.43
N GLN A 69 -1.30 -23.52 16.76
CA GLN A 69 -0.41 -23.78 15.62
C GLN A 69 -0.53 -22.68 14.55
N ILE A 70 0.56 -22.47 13.82
CA ILE A 70 0.61 -21.49 12.73
C ILE A 70 -0.26 -22.00 11.58
N GLN A 71 -1.25 -21.19 11.16
CA GLN A 71 -2.17 -21.53 10.09
C GLN A 71 -2.15 -20.45 9.00
N PRO A 72 -2.38 -20.79 7.72
CA PRO A 72 -2.34 -19.80 6.65
C PRO A 72 -3.33 -18.65 6.85
N ALA A 73 -4.55 -18.94 7.31
CA ALA A 73 -5.59 -17.93 7.52
C ALA A 73 -5.18 -16.87 8.55
N THR A 74 -4.64 -17.29 9.70
CA THR A 74 -4.22 -16.37 10.77
C THR A 74 -2.97 -15.57 10.41
N VAL A 75 -2.08 -16.14 9.57
CA VAL A 75 -0.95 -15.40 8.99
C VAL A 75 -1.46 -14.32 8.03
N LEU A 76 -2.42 -14.65 7.16
CA LEU A 76 -3.06 -13.70 6.27
C LEU A 76 -3.81 -12.61 7.05
N ASP A 77 -4.51 -12.93 8.14
CA ASP A 77 -5.14 -11.92 9.01
C ASP A 77 -4.12 -10.88 9.48
N LEU A 78 -2.96 -11.35 9.94
CA LEU A 78 -1.93 -10.48 10.49
C LEU A 78 -1.21 -9.63 9.44
N LEU A 79 -1.03 -10.15 8.22
CA LEU A 79 -0.26 -9.51 7.16
C LEU A 79 -1.12 -8.75 6.14
N LEU A 80 -2.41 -9.06 6.04
CA LEU A 80 -3.35 -8.34 5.19
C LEU A 80 -4.19 -7.36 6.01
N LEU A 81 -4.85 -7.81 7.08
CA LEU A 81 -5.96 -7.06 7.69
C LEU A 81 -5.57 -6.24 8.93
N ASP A 82 -4.42 -6.52 9.55
CA ASP A 82 -4.03 -5.80 10.77
C ASP A 82 -3.57 -4.36 10.48
N GLU A 83 -4.51 -3.42 10.53
CA GLU A 83 -4.27 -1.99 10.35
C GLU A 83 -3.43 -1.34 11.46
N GLN A 84 -3.05 -2.07 12.52
CA GLN A 84 -2.14 -1.60 13.56
C GLN A 84 -0.71 -2.10 13.37
N ASN A 85 -0.51 -3.06 12.46
CA ASN A 85 0.78 -3.65 12.18
C ASN A 85 1.46 -2.92 10.99
N PRO A 86 2.59 -2.22 11.19
CA PRO A 86 3.31 -1.52 10.11
C PRO A 86 3.83 -2.42 9.00
N ARG A 87 3.73 -3.74 9.14
CA ARG A 87 4.13 -4.74 8.14
C ARG A 87 2.94 -5.30 7.37
N ALA A 88 1.71 -4.95 7.77
CA ALA A 88 0.51 -5.38 7.09
C ALA A 88 0.13 -4.46 5.93
N LEU A 89 -0.53 -5.03 4.92
CA LEU A 89 -1.05 -4.29 3.78
C LEU A 89 -2.11 -3.26 4.21
N GLY A 90 -3.04 -3.65 5.08
CA GLY A 90 -4.09 -2.76 5.59
C GLY A 90 -3.54 -1.49 6.25
N TYR A 91 -2.45 -1.63 7.02
CA TYR A 91 -1.76 -0.47 7.60
C TYR A 91 -1.20 0.47 6.52
N GLN A 92 -0.57 -0.08 5.47
CA GLN A 92 -0.02 0.75 4.39
C GLN A 92 -1.13 1.52 3.69
N LEU A 93 -2.22 0.86 3.34
CA LEU A 93 -3.36 1.47 2.66
C LEU A 93 -4.03 2.55 3.53
N ALA A 94 -4.24 2.28 4.82
CA ALA A 94 -4.82 3.27 5.75
C ALA A 94 -3.95 4.53 5.85
N LYS A 95 -2.62 4.36 5.90
CA LYS A 95 -1.68 5.49 5.93
C LYS A 95 -1.63 6.24 4.61
N LEU A 96 -1.62 5.53 3.47
CA LEU A 96 -1.71 6.14 2.14
C LEU A 96 -2.95 7.02 2.01
N GLN A 97 -4.13 6.51 2.41
CA GLN A 97 -5.37 7.28 2.41
C GLN A 97 -5.26 8.56 3.26
N GLY A 98 -4.71 8.44 4.47
CA GLY A 98 -4.50 9.60 5.34
C GLY A 98 -3.57 10.65 4.73
N HIS A 99 -2.54 10.23 4.00
CA HIS A 99 -1.64 11.17 3.32
C HIS A 99 -2.31 11.88 2.14
N LEU A 100 -3.09 11.17 1.33
CA LEU A 100 -3.77 11.79 0.18
C LEU A 100 -4.72 12.90 0.63
N VAL A 101 -5.40 12.71 1.76
CA VAL A 101 -6.27 13.73 2.35
C VAL A 101 -5.47 14.95 2.82
N ALA A 102 -4.22 14.76 3.25
CA ALA A 102 -3.35 15.81 3.75
C ALA A 102 -2.51 16.51 2.67
N LEU A 103 -2.43 15.96 1.45
CA LEU A 103 -1.68 16.57 0.36
C LEU A 103 -2.37 17.87 -0.11
N PRO A 104 -1.59 18.94 -0.39
CA PRO A 104 -2.15 20.18 -0.91
C PRO A 104 -2.70 19.95 -2.31
N ARG A 105 -4.01 20.17 -2.47
CA ARG A 105 -4.73 20.12 -3.75
C ARG A 105 -5.88 21.12 -3.71
N ASP A 106 -6.43 21.47 -4.87
CA ASP A 106 -7.73 22.13 -4.95
C ASP A 106 -8.83 21.08 -4.77
N PRO A 107 -9.53 21.03 -3.62
CA PRO A 107 -10.53 20.02 -3.39
C PRO A 107 -11.82 20.36 -4.14
N ASP A 108 -12.31 19.42 -4.95
CA ASP A 108 -13.74 19.41 -5.34
C ASP A 108 -14.53 18.82 -4.15
N PRO A 109 -15.39 19.60 -3.48
CA PRO A 109 -16.14 19.10 -2.33
C PRO A 109 -17.14 17.98 -2.69
N TYR A 110 -17.45 17.79 -3.98
CA TYR A 110 -18.43 16.83 -4.46
C TYR A 110 -17.80 15.58 -5.07
N GLN A 111 -16.49 15.57 -5.36
CA GLN A 111 -15.84 14.45 -6.05
C GLN A 111 -14.51 14.03 -5.40
N ARG A 112 -14.29 12.72 -5.35
CA ARG A 112 -12.98 12.14 -5.01
C ARG A 112 -12.06 12.15 -6.22
N SER A 113 -10.79 12.49 -5.99
CA SER A 113 -9.77 12.34 -7.03
C SER A 113 -9.59 10.87 -7.41
N GLU A 114 -8.95 10.63 -8.54
CA GLU A 114 -8.79 9.28 -9.08
C GLU A 114 -7.98 8.39 -8.13
N GLU A 115 -6.88 8.91 -7.58
CA GLU A 115 -6.04 8.22 -6.60
C GLU A 115 -6.79 7.89 -5.29
N GLU A 116 -7.66 8.78 -4.81
CA GLU A 116 -8.49 8.54 -3.62
C GLU A 116 -9.50 7.43 -3.87
N ARG A 117 -10.11 7.41 -5.06
CA ARG A 117 -11.09 6.38 -5.45
C ARG A 117 -10.43 5.01 -5.58
N LEU A 118 -9.26 4.94 -6.19
CA LEU A 118 -8.48 3.71 -6.33
C LEU A 118 -8.02 3.17 -4.96
N LEU A 119 -7.53 4.03 -4.07
CA LEU A 119 -7.18 3.59 -2.72
C LEU A 119 -8.39 3.20 -1.88
N LEU A 120 -9.53 3.89 -2.03
CA LEU A 120 -10.78 3.48 -1.38
C LEU A 120 -11.25 2.10 -1.87
N GLN A 121 -11.16 1.86 -3.18
CA GLN A 121 -11.45 0.56 -3.78
C GLN A 121 -10.53 -0.52 -3.19
N ALA A 122 -9.21 -0.30 -3.21
CA ALA A 122 -8.23 -1.23 -2.66
C ALA A 122 -8.49 -1.53 -1.17
N PHE A 123 -8.74 -0.50 -0.37
CA PHE A 123 -8.98 -0.65 1.06
C PHE A 123 -10.30 -1.40 1.35
N THR A 124 -11.37 -1.07 0.63
CA THR A 124 -12.66 -1.75 0.76
C THR A 124 -12.53 -3.22 0.33
N ARG A 125 -11.85 -3.46 -0.80
CA ARG A 125 -11.59 -4.81 -1.30
C ARG A 125 -10.84 -5.66 -0.30
N LEU A 126 -9.85 -5.07 0.39
CA LEU A 126 -9.08 -5.74 1.45
C LEU A 126 -9.96 -6.05 2.66
N ARG A 127 -10.73 -5.08 3.16
CA ARG A 127 -11.59 -5.25 4.34
C ARG A 127 -12.71 -6.25 4.13
N LEU A 128 -13.18 -6.42 2.90
CA LEU A 128 -14.19 -7.43 2.54
C LEU A 128 -13.59 -8.82 2.29
N SER A 129 -12.25 -8.95 2.31
CA SER A 129 -11.61 -10.24 2.09
C SER A 129 -11.78 -11.17 3.29
N ASN A 130 -12.01 -12.45 3.01
CA ASN A 130 -12.10 -13.49 4.04
C ASN A 130 -10.84 -14.34 4.00
N THR A 131 -9.98 -14.19 4.99
CA THR A 131 -8.69 -14.89 5.10
C THR A 131 -8.82 -16.40 5.21
N THR A 132 -9.92 -16.90 5.77
CA THR A 132 -10.22 -18.34 5.78
C THR A 132 -10.45 -18.84 4.37
N ALA A 133 -11.19 -18.10 3.54
CA ALA A 133 -11.41 -18.45 2.13
C ALA A 133 -10.12 -18.31 1.31
N LEU A 134 -9.35 -17.24 1.52
CA LEU A 134 -8.05 -17.03 0.88
C LEU A 134 -7.05 -18.15 1.20
N ALA A 135 -7.15 -18.75 2.39
CA ALA A 135 -6.26 -19.83 2.83
C ALA A 135 -6.57 -21.18 2.17
N GLN A 136 -7.75 -21.36 1.56
CA GLN A 136 -8.17 -22.64 0.98
C GLN A 136 -7.52 -22.87 -0.39
N PRO A 137 -6.79 -23.98 -0.58
CA PRO A 137 -6.32 -24.39 -1.89
C PRO A 137 -7.46 -24.99 -2.71
N LEU A 138 -7.39 -24.86 -4.03
CA LEU A 138 -8.16 -25.70 -4.94
C LEU A 138 -7.65 -27.14 -4.82
N ASN A 139 -8.55 -28.07 -4.50
CA ASN A 139 -8.24 -29.46 -4.16
C ASN A 139 -7.31 -30.17 -5.17
N GLN A 140 -7.39 -29.80 -6.44
CA GLN A 140 -6.65 -30.43 -7.54
C GLN A 140 -5.28 -29.79 -7.87
N PHE A 141 -5.00 -28.56 -7.41
CA PHE A 141 -3.82 -27.80 -7.87
C PHE A 141 -2.93 -27.25 -6.76
N ALA A 142 -3.26 -27.47 -5.47
CA ALA A 142 -2.60 -26.85 -4.31
C ALA A 142 -2.59 -25.30 -4.31
N LEU A 143 -3.09 -24.66 -5.37
CA LEU A 143 -3.18 -23.23 -5.55
C LEU A 143 -4.31 -22.66 -4.71
N ARG A 144 -3.99 -21.72 -3.84
CA ARG A 144 -4.93 -20.81 -3.18
C ARG A 144 -5.38 -19.76 -4.18
N HIS A 145 -6.23 -20.15 -5.10
CA HIS A 145 -6.61 -19.35 -6.26
C HIS A 145 -7.17 -17.97 -5.87
N THR A 146 -8.06 -17.91 -4.88
CA THR A 146 -8.62 -16.64 -4.41
C THR A 146 -7.55 -15.70 -3.83
N LEU A 147 -6.50 -16.23 -3.19
CA LEU A 147 -5.35 -15.43 -2.75
C LEU A 147 -4.53 -14.94 -3.95
N ASP A 148 -4.24 -15.81 -4.92
CA ASP A 148 -3.49 -15.43 -6.12
C ASP A 148 -4.19 -14.32 -6.90
N GLU A 149 -5.50 -14.46 -7.12
CA GLU A 149 -6.33 -13.46 -7.79
C GLU A 149 -6.37 -12.14 -7.02
N LEU A 150 -6.56 -12.19 -5.69
CA LEU A 150 -6.53 -11.00 -4.87
C LEU A 150 -5.18 -10.29 -4.99
N MET A 151 -4.06 -11.02 -4.86
CA MET A 151 -2.74 -10.39 -4.97
C MET A 151 -2.47 -9.85 -6.38
N ALA A 152 -2.96 -10.50 -7.43
CA ALA A 152 -2.90 -9.98 -8.80
C ALA A 152 -3.71 -8.69 -8.96
N GLU A 153 -4.93 -8.65 -8.43
CA GLU A 153 -5.79 -7.45 -8.40
C GLU A 153 -5.10 -6.29 -7.68
N PHE A 154 -4.54 -6.54 -6.49
CA PHE A 154 -3.80 -5.52 -5.73
C PHE A 154 -2.54 -5.05 -6.46
N THR A 155 -1.83 -5.93 -7.18
CA THR A 155 -0.68 -5.52 -7.99
C THR A 155 -1.10 -4.50 -9.04
N LEU A 156 -2.21 -4.76 -9.75
CA LEU A 156 -2.74 -3.83 -10.75
C LEU A 156 -3.22 -2.52 -10.13
N LEU A 157 -4.01 -2.58 -9.05
CA LEU A 157 -4.54 -1.39 -8.39
C LEU A 157 -3.44 -0.48 -7.84
N LEU A 158 -2.41 -1.05 -7.19
CA LEU A 158 -1.31 -0.25 -6.63
C LEU A 158 -0.44 0.38 -7.73
N ASN A 159 -0.25 -0.30 -8.86
CA ASN A 159 0.41 0.29 -10.02
C ASN A 159 -0.39 1.45 -10.59
N GLN A 160 -1.71 1.31 -10.74
CA GLN A 160 -2.58 2.40 -11.18
C GLN A 160 -2.53 3.61 -10.23
N VAL A 161 -2.52 3.37 -8.91
CA VAL A 161 -2.32 4.45 -7.92
C VAL A 161 -0.98 5.14 -8.13
N SER A 162 0.09 4.38 -8.37
CA SER A 162 1.43 4.92 -8.66
C SER A 162 1.44 5.81 -9.90
N ASP A 163 0.80 5.36 -10.98
CA ASP A 163 0.75 6.08 -12.25
C ASP A 163 -0.01 7.41 -12.10
N VAL A 164 -1.17 7.36 -11.45
CA VAL A 164 -1.99 8.56 -11.18
C VAL A 164 -1.24 9.53 -10.28
N LEU A 165 -0.61 9.06 -9.19
CA LEU A 165 0.18 9.92 -8.31
C LEU A 165 1.37 10.57 -9.02
N THR A 166 2.05 9.82 -9.88
CA THR A 166 3.16 10.32 -10.70
C THR A 166 2.69 11.46 -11.60
N ARG A 167 1.59 11.23 -12.32
CA ARG A 167 1.00 12.22 -13.23
C ARG A 167 0.51 13.47 -12.48
N THR A 168 -0.16 13.30 -11.34
CA THR A 168 -0.80 14.40 -10.61
C THR A 168 0.20 15.25 -9.82
N TYR A 169 1.23 14.66 -9.20
CA TYR A 169 2.10 15.39 -8.26
C TYR A 169 3.54 15.58 -8.75
N PHE A 170 4.02 14.77 -9.69
CA PHE A 170 5.41 14.87 -10.17
C PHE A 170 5.55 15.54 -11.55
N THR A 171 4.53 15.46 -12.41
CA THR A 171 4.55 16.17 -13.71
C THR A 171 4.49 17.69 -13.52
N HIS A 172 3.78 18.19 -12.49
CA HIS A 172 3.70 19.62 -12.20
C HIS A 172 4.95 20.22 -11.52
N ALA A 173 5.78 19.38 -10.88
CA ALA A 173 7.04 19.81 -10.25
C ALA A 173 8.12 20.22 -11.26
N GLN A 174 7.94 19.91 -12.55
CA GLN A 174 8.87 20.23 -13.64
C GLN A 174 8.60 21.56 -14.36
N THR A 175 7.69 22.42 -13.87
CA THR A 175 7.57 23.77 -14.43
C THR A 175 8.48 24.72 -13.64
N PRO A 176 9.73 24.97 -14.06
CA PRO A 176 10.50 26.04 -13.47
C PRO A 176 9.77 27.35 -13.77
N GLN A 177 9.26 28.02 -12.74
CA GLN A 177 8.93 29.43 -12.85
C GLN A 177 10.24 30.16 -13.18
N GLN A 178 10.46 30.45 -14.45
CA GLN A 178 11.49 31.40 -14.86
C GLN A 178 11.19 32.73 -14.16
N LEU A 179 12.03 33.09 -13.19
CA LEU A 179 12.11 34.44 -12.63
C LEU A 179 12.72 35.35 -13.71
N LEU A 180 11.93 35.70 -14.73
CA LEU A 180 12.28 36.66 -15.78
C LEU A 180 11.16 37.69 -15.93
N GLY A 181 11.05 38.58 -14.93
CA GLY A 181 10.58 39.96 -15.14
C GLY A 181 11.81 40.86 -15.03
N ARG A 182 12.53 41.12 -16.12
CA ARG A 182 12.27 42.20 -17.09
C ARG A 182 12.24 43.56 -16.38
N ASN A 183 13.40 44.18 -16.23
CA ASN A 183 13.51 45.64 -16.09
C ASN A 183 14.32 46.16 -17.28
N VAL A 184 13.62 46.37 -18.40
CA VAL A 184 14.07 47.24 -19.49
C VAL A 184 13.14 48.44 -19.46
N GLY A 185 13.69 49.62 -19.17
CA GLY A 185 12.94 50.87 -19.13
C GLY A 185 13.83 52.06 -18.82
N HIS A 186 14.44 52.62 -19.86
CA HIS A 186 15.07 53.95 -19.90
C HIS A 186 14.21 55.04 -19.26
N VAL A 187 14.84 55.98 -18.55
CA VAL A 187 14.43 57.40 -18.55
C VAL A 187 15.70 58.27 -18.61
N VAL A 188 15.73 59.08 -19.68
CA VAL A 188 16.49 60.29 -20.03
C VAL A 188 17.64 60.72 -19.13
#